data_AF-A0A6J6MTW4-F1
#
_entry.id   AF-A0A6J6MTW4-F1
#
_cell.length_a   1.000
_cell.length_b   1.000
_cell.length_c   1.000
_cell.angle_alpha   90.00
_cell.angle_beta   90.00
_cell.angle_gamma   90.00
#
_symmetry.space_group_name_H-M   'P 1'
#
loop_
_entity.id
_entity.type
_entity.pdbx_description
1 polymer ?
#
loop_
_entity_poly.entity_id
_entity_poly.type
_entity_poly.pdbx_seq_one_letter_code
_entity_poly.pdbx_strand_id
1 'polypeptide(L)'
;MSNALGLEKNTKTSSASDRSFGVMFGCIFIIIAVLLRIRDKRETLQLCLLLMSCLTFLVSFARPRLLSTPNKLWMKFSLLLARFVSPIILGVLFFVLISPLALALRMFGRDELRLKTKNVVTNWQSRKICGYSLDSFKNQY
;
A
#
# COMPACT_ATOMS: atom_id res chain seq x y z
N MET A 1 -21.08 -30.74 -3.29
CA MET A 1 -20.47 -30.19 -4.52
C MET A 1 -19.50 -29.01 -4.24
N SER A 2 -18.68 -29.03 -3.18
CA SER A 2 -17.72 -27.94 -2.89
C SER A 2 -16.24 -28.31 -3.09
N ASN A 3 -15.95 -29.42 -3.78
CA ASN A 3 -14.58 -29.91 -4.05
C ASN A 3 -14.21 -29.90 -5.56
N ALA A 4 -14.84 -29.06 -6.38
CA ALA A 4 -14.59 -29.01 -7.83
C ALA A 4 -13.66 -27.87 -8.27
N LEU A 5 -13.30 -26.93 -7.38
CA LEU A 5 -12.65 -25.67 -7.76
C LEU A 5 -11.15 -25.57 -7.47
N GLY A 6 -10.46 -26.68 -7.16
CA GLY A 6 -8.99 -26.73 -7.19
C GLY A 6 -8.26 -25.66 -6.35
N LEU A 7 -8.93 -25.00 -5.39
CA LEU A 7 -8.32 -24.02 -4.52
C LEU A 7 -7.72 -24.74 -3.32
N GLU A 8 -6.71 -25.57 -3.58
CA GLU A 8 -5.74 -25.92 -2.54
C GLU A 8 -5.05 -24.64 -2.12
N LYS A 9 -5.55 -24.05 -1.03
CA LYS A 9 -4.92 -22.94 -0.35
C LYS A 9 -3.54 -23.44 0.10
N ASN A 10 -2.52 -23.12 -0.69
CA ASN A 10 -1.14 -23.45 -0.41
C ASN A 10 -0.69 -22.63 0.82
N THR A 11 -1.00 -23.12 2.02
CA THR A 11 -0.70 -22.49 3.30
C THR A 11 0.74 -22.74 3.74
N LYS A 12 1.67 -22.92 2.79
CA LYS A 12 3.11 -22.86 3.04
C LYS A 12 3.61 -21.41 3.08
N THR A 13 3.10 -20.59 3.99
CA THR A 13 3.57 -19.19 4.13
C THR A 13 4.11 -18.83 5.51
N SER A 14 4.07 -19.73 6.50
CA SER A 14 4.60 -19.40 7.83
C SER A 14 6.14 -19.45 7.90
N SER A 15 6.78 -20.45 7.29
CA SER A 15 8.24 -20.65 7.43
C SER A 15 9.09 -19.76 6.51
N ALA A 16 8.57 -19.37 5.35
CA ALA A 16 9.27 -18.45 4.43
C ALA A 16 9.24 -17.00 4.95
N SER A 17 8.15 -16.58 5.60
CA SER A 17 7.98 -15.23 6.14
C SER A 17 9.04 -14.88 7.19
N ASP A 18 9.31 -15.80 8.12
CA ASP A 18 10.27 -15.57 9.22
C ASP A 18 11.71 -15.40 8.71
N ARG A 19 12.10 -16.14 7.66
CA ARG A 19 13.42 -16.03 7.03
C ARG A 19 13.56 -14.72 6.25
N SER A 20 12.54 -14.35 5.49
CA SER A 20 12.53 -13.08 4.74
C SER A 20 12.62 -11.87 5.66
N PHE A 21 11.99 -11.91 6.84
CA PHE A 21 12.12 -10.88 7.87
C PHE A 21 13.58 -10.70 8.31
N GLY A 22 14.26 -11.80 8.68
CA GLY A 22 15.66 -11.73 9.10
C GLY A 22 16.61 -11.24 8.00
N VAL A 23 16.38 -11.62 6.75
CA VAL A 23 17.16 -11.12 5.60
C VAL A 23 16.93 -9.63 5.39
N MET A 24 15.69 -9.15 5.47
CA MET A 24 15.37 -7.72 5.34
C MET A 24 16.10 -6.87 6.39
N PHE A 25 16.05 -7.27 7.67
CA PHE A 25 16.73 -6.55 8.74
C PHE A 25 18.26 -6.62 8.61
N GLY A 26 18.81 -7.77 8.19
CA GLY A 26 20.23 -7.89 7.87
C GLY A 26 20.67 -6.91 6.77
N CYS A 27 19.92 -6.83 5.67
CA CYS A 27 20.19 -5.86 4.60
C CYS A 27 20.11 -4.40 5.10
N ILE A 28 19.11 -4.07 5.93
CA ILE A 28 18.99 -2.73 6.53
C ILE A 28 20.23 -2.40 7.38
N PHE A 29 20.66 -3.32 8.24
CA PHE A 29 21.86 -3.09 9.07
C PHE A 29 23.13 -2.93 8.23
N ILE A 30 23.29 -3.68 7.14
CA ILE A 30 24.40 -3.50 6.19
C ILE A 30 24.37 -2.11 5.56
N ILE A 31 23.20 -1.67 5.06
CA ILE A 31 23.05 -0.35 4.43
C ILE A 31 23.40 0.76 5.44
N ILE A 32 22.89 0.66 6.67
CA ILE A 32 23.19 1.63 7.73
C ILE A 32 24.68 1.62 8.06
N ALA A 33 25.32 0.44 8.17
CA ALA A 33 26.75 0.34 8.43
C ALA A 33 27.59 1.01 7.31
N VAL A 34 27.20 0.83 6.05
CA VAL A 34 27.85 1.49 4.89
C VAL A 34 27.63 3.01 4.92
N LEU A 35 26.40 3.46 5.17
CA LEU A 35 26.10 4.90 5.27
C LEU A 35 26.85 5.57 6.43
N LEU A 36 26.95 4.89 7.57
CA LEU A 36 27.68 5.39 8.73
C LEU A 36 29.16 5.53 8.43
N ARG A 37 29.76 4.56 7.73
CA ARG A 37 31.15 4.63 7.27
C ARG A 37 31.44 5.82 6.36
N ILE A 38 30.46 6.22 5.55
CA ILE A 38 30.59 7.39 4.64
C ILE A 38 30.44 8.71 5.42
N ARG A 39 29.59 8.76 6.46
CA ARG A 39 29.31 9.99 7.22
C ARG A 39 30.23 10.24 8.41
N ASP A 40 30.68 9.19 9.10
CA ASP A 40 31.35 9.33 10.39
C ASP A 40 32.36 8.19 10.63
N LYS A 41 33.58 8.49 11.08
CA LYS A 41 34.64 7.49 11.36
C LYS A 41 34.50 6.86 12.74
N ARG A 42 33.27 6.67 13.24
CA ARG A 42 33.03 6.01 14.53
C ARG A 42 33.12 4.50 14.37
N GLU A 43 34.36 4.00 14.32
CA GLU A 43 34.72 2.58 14.18
C GLU A 43 33.95 1.67 15.15
N THR A 44 33.78 2.10 16.41
CA THR A 44 33.10 1.31 17.45
C THR A 44 31.62 1.06 17.13
N LEU A 45 30.93 2.08 16.58
CA LEU A 45 29.51 1.97 16.26
C LEU A 45 29.31 1.11 15.00
N GLN A 46 30.21 1.25 14.01
CA GLN A 46 30.22 0.43 12.81
C GLN A 46 30.44 -1.06 13.13
N LEU A 47 31.40 -1.39 14.00
CA LEU A 47 31.63 -2.77 14.44
C LEU A 47 30.40 -3.36 15.12
N CYS A 48 29.77 -2.59 16.01
CA CYS A 48 28.57 -3.03 16.73
C CYS A 48 27.40 -3.32 15.76
N LEU A 49 27.19 -2.46 14.75
CA LEU A 49 26.17 -2.68 13.73
C LEU A 49 26.47 -3.89 12.83
N LEU A 50 27.73 -4.08 12.43
CA LEU A 50 28.14 -5.26 11.66
C LEU A 50 27.94 -6.55 12.47
N LEU A 51 28.24 -6.52 13.77
CA LEU A 51 28.04 -7.66 14.67
C LEU A 51 26.55 -7.97 14.82
N MET A 52 25.70 -6.95 14.96
CA MET A 52 24.23 -7.10 14.99
C MET A 52 23.67 -7.62 13.66
N SER A 53 24.20 -7.18 12.52
CA SER A 53 23.85 -7.69 11.19
C SER A 53 24.23 -9.16 11.04
N CYS A 54 25.44 -9.52 11.46
CA CYS A 54 25.91 -10.90 11.41
C CYS A 54 25.06 -11.80 12.30
N LEU A 55 24.76 -11.35 13.53
CA LEU A 55 23.92 -12.07 14.48
C LEU A 55 22.50 -12.27 13.94
N THR A 56 21.89 -11.25 13.35
CA THR A 56 20.54 -11.38 12.75
C THR A 56 20.54 -12.34 11.56
N PHE A 57 21.60 -12.34 10.73
CA PHE A 57 21.75 -13.32 9.65
C PHE A 57 21.92 -14.75 10.17
N LEU A 58 22.77 -14.93 11.18
CA LEU A 58 23.02 -16.23 11.83
C LEU A 58 21.74 -16.78 12.44
N VAL A 59 20.98 -15.96 13.17
CA VAL A 59 19.73 -16.40 13.82
C VAL A 59 18.64 -16.70 12.78
N SER A 60 18.60 -15.94 11.67
CA SER A 60 17.68 -16.21 10.55
C SER A 60 17.92 -17.59 9.91
N PHE A 61 19.19 -18.02 9.81
CA PHE A 61 19.56 -19.31 9.23
C PHE A 61 19.49 -20.48 10.24
N ALA A 62 19.96 -20.27 11.47
CA ALA A 62 20.07 -21.33 12.48
C ALA A 62 18.73 -21.69 13.15
N ARG A 63 17.91 -20.69 13.51
CA ARG A 63 16.61 -20.92 14.19
C ARG A 63 15.58 -19.84 13.83
N PRO A 64 14.87 -19.96 12.70
CA PRO A 64 13.82 -19.01 12.31
C PRO A 64 12.67 -18.94 13.32
N ARG A 65 12.46 -19.97 14.15
CA ARG A 65 11.43 -19.98 15.21
C ARG A 65 11.64 -18.90 16.28
N LEU A 66 12.87 -18.50 16.58
CA LEU A 66 13.15 -17.38 17.50
C LEU A 66 12.76 -16.03 16.89
N LEU A 67 12.85 -15.88 15.56
CA LEU A 67 12.40 -14.70 14.83
C LEU A 67 10.87 -14.66 14.63
N SER A 68 10.16 -15.78 14.83
CA SER A 68 8.72 -15.84 14.63
C SER A 68 7.92 -14.93 15.57
N THR A 69 8.38 -14.76 16.82
CA THR A 69 7.76 -13.85 17.79
C THR A 69 7.93 -12.37 17.39
N PRO A 70 9.16 -11.86 17.17
CA PRO A 70 9.34 -10.48 16.72
C PRO A 70 8.75 -10.20 15.34
N ASN A 71 8.78 -11.16 14.41
CA ASN A 71 8.11 -11.01 13.11
C ASN A 71 6.60 -10.77 13.28
N LYS A 72 5.93 -11.55 14.13
CA LYS A 72 4.49 -11.35 14.42
C LYS A 72 4.20 -9.99 15.06
N LEU A 73 5.04 -9.52 15.98
CA LEU A 73 4.92 -8.19 16.59
C LEU A 73 5.11 -7.09 15.56
N TRP A 74 6.13 -7.22 14.71
CA TRP A 74 6.38 -6.29 13.61
C TRP A 74 5.22 -6.24 12.62
N MET A 75 4.66 -7.38 12.25
CA MET A 75 3.50 -7.43 11.35
C MET A 75 2.27 -6.75 11.95
N LYS A 76 2.03 -6.91 13.27
CA LYS A 76 0.97 -6.17 13.97
C LYS A 76 1.25 -4.66 13.98
N PHE A 77 2.51 -4.28 14.21
CA PHE A 77 2.93 -2.89 14.17
C PHE A 77 2.77 -2.28 12.78
N SER A 78 3.17 -2.97 11.71
CA SER A 78 3.04 -2.49 10.34
C SER A 78 1.57 -2.35 9.93
N LEU A 79 0.69 -3.24 10.39
CA LEU A 79 -0.76 -3.11 10.20
C LEU A 79 -1.34 -1.89 10.91
N LEU A 80 -0.91 -1.64 12.16
CA LEU A 80 -1.32 -0.45 12.90
C LEU A 80 -0.81 0.82 12.20
N LEU A 81 0.44 0.83 11.77
CA LEU A 81 1.05 1.93 11.06
C LEU A 81 0.33 2.19 9.74
N ALA A 82 0.02 1.14 8.96
CA ALA A 82 -0.75 1.25 7.72
C ALA A 82 -2.14 1.85 7.95
N ARG A 83 -2.78 1.58 9.08
CA ARG A 83 -4.07 2.20 9.44
C ARG A 83 -3.96 3.71 9.62
N PHE A 84 -2.84 4.22 10.14
CA PHE A 84 -2.59 5.66 10.26
C PHE A 84 -2.08 6.28 8.96
N VAL A 85 -1.20 5.57 8.26
CA VAL A 85 -0.56 6.06 7.04
C VAL A 85 -1.54 6.13 5.87
N SER A 86 -2.48 5.18 5.74
CA SER A 86 -3.51 5.19 4.68
C SER A 86 -4.31 6.50 4.63
N PRO A 87 -4.96 6.97 5.71
CA PRO A 87 -5.71 8.23 5.67
C PRO A 87 -4.79 9.43 5.48
N ILE A 88 -3.54 9.40 5.97
CA ILE A 88 -2.56 10.48 5.72
C ILE A 88 -2.23 10.56 4.23
N ILE A 89 -1.87 9.44 3.59
CA ILE A 89 -1.58 9.39 2.16
C ILE A 89 -2.79 9.86 1.36
N LEU A 90 -3.99 9.39 1.71
CA LEU A 90 -5.21 9.78 1.01
C LEU A 90 -5.50 11.28 1.17
N GLY A 91 -5.31 11.82 2.37
CA GLY A 91 -5.44 13.24 2.65
C GLY A 91 -4.43 14.09 1.87
N VAL A 92 -3.15 13.69 1.87
CA VAL A 92 -2.11 14.36 1.08
C VAL A 92 -2.42 14.28 -0.42
N LEU A 93 -2.83 13.12 -0.93
CA LEU A 93 -3.21 12.95 -2.32
C LEU A 93 -4.38 13.87 -2.69
N PHE A 94 -5.37 13.99 -1.80
CA PHE A 94 -6.48 14.90 -2.00
C PHE A 94 -6.03 16.36 -2.05
N PHE A 95 -5.19 16.80 -1.11
CA PHE A 95 -4.75 18.19 -1.06
C PHE A 95 -3.73 18.55 -2.16
N VAL A 96 -2.89 17.61 -2.59
CA VAL A 96 -1.80 17.87 -3.55
C VAL A 96 -2.20 17.59 -5.00
N LEU A 97 -3.07 16.61 -5.26
CA LEU A 97 -3.51 16.29 -6.62
C LEU A 97 -4.94 16.78 -6.86
N ILE A 98 -5.89 16.32 -6.05
CA ILE A 98 -7.32 16.50 -6.34
C ILE A 98 -7.73 17.97 -6.17
N SER A 99 -7.33 18.61 -5.07
CA SER A 99 -7.67 19.99 -4.74
C SER A 99 -7.15 21.01 -5.77
N PRO A 100 -5.85 21.03 -6.14
CA PRO A 100 -5.38 21.95 -7.16
C PRO A 100 -5.92 21.62 -8.54
N LEU A 101 -6.17 20.34 -8.86
CA LEU A 101 -6.84 19.96 -10.11
C LEU A 101 -8.27 20.52 -10.17
N ALA A 102 -9.04 20.41 -9.10
CA ALA A 102 -10.38 20.98 -9.00
C ALA A 102 -10.35 22.51 -9.09
N LEU A 103 -9.37 23.15 -8.46
CA LEU A 103 -9.17 24.60 -8.54
C LEU A 103 -8.83 25.03 -9.98
N ALA A 104 -7.95 24.29 -10.66
CA ALA A 104 -7.59 24.54 -12.05
C ALA A 104 -8.80 24.42 -12.97
N LEU A 105 -9.59 23.34 -12.85
CA LEU A 105 -10.83 23.17 -13.61
C LEU A 105 -11.84 24.29 -13.36
N ARG A 106 -11.94 24.75 -12.11
CA ARG A 106 -12.79 25.89 -11.72
C ARG A 106 -12.32 27.19 -12.38
N MET A 107 -11.01 27.43 -12.47
CA MET A 107 -10.44 28.58 -13.19
C MET A 107 -10.73 28.50 -14.70
N PHE A 108 -10.69 27.31 -15.30
CA PHE A 108 -11.10 27.09 -16.70
C PHE A 108 -12.62 27.11 -16.92
N GLY A 109 -13.42 27.37 -15.89
CA GLY A 109 -14.87 27.46 -15.98
C GLY A 109 -15.59 26.14 -16.25
N ARG A 110 -14.88 25.00 -16.16
CA ARG A 110 -15.44 23.67 -16.40
C ARG A 110 -16.03 23.12 -15.09
N ASP A 111 -17.34 23.30 -14.92
CA ASP A 111 -18.09 22.68 -13.83
C ASP A 111 -18.72 21.35 -14.31
N GLU A 112 -17.88 20.34 -14.48
CA GLU A 112 -18.33 19.02 -14.96
C GLU A 112 -19.22 18.31 -13.93
N LEU A 113 -18.95 18.51 -12.63
CA LEU A 113 -19.77 17.95 -11.56
C LEU A 113 -21.06 18.75 -11.31
N ARG A 114 -21.27 19.89 -12.00
CA ARG A 114 -22.43 20.77 -11.83
C ARG A 114 -22.72 21.06 -10.35
N LEU A 115 -21.66 21.33 -9.59
CA LEU A 115 -21.71 21.47 -8.12
C LEU A 115 -22.42 22.75 -7.67
N LYS A 116 -22.67 23.69 -8.58
CA LYS A 116 -23.50 24.86 -8.30
C LYS A 116 -24.93 24.42 -7.97
N THR A 117 -25.34 24.66 -6.73
CA THR A 117 -26.71 24.49 -6.24
C THR A 117 -27.65 25.32 -7.11
N LYS A 118 -28.41 24.64 -7.98
CA LYS A 118 -29.53 25.25 -8.69
C LYS A 118 -30.76 25.13 -7.79
N ASN A 119 -31.51 26.22 -7.66
CA ASN A 119 -32.83 26.20 -7.01
C ASN A 119 -33.84 25.54 -7.97
N VAL A 120 -33.74 24.22 -8.11
CA VAL A 120 -34.60 23.39 -8.94
C VAL A 120 -35.21 22.29 -8.08
N VAL A 121 -36.51 22.07 -8.26
CA VAL A 121 -37.31 21.06 -7.53
C VAL A 121 -36.76 19.65 -7.75
N THR A 122 -36.09 19.40 -8.89
CA THR A 122 -35.48 18.10 -9.19
C THR A 122 -34.14 18.24 -9.92
N ASN A 123 -33.22 17.32 -9.63
CA ASN A 123 -31.95 17.15 -10.36
C ASN A 123 -32.08 16.28 -11.62
N TRP A 124 -33.30 15.82 -11.94
CA TRP A 124 -33.56 14.97 -13.09
C TRP A 124 -33.21 15.72 -14.38
N GLN A 125 -32.23 15.20 -15.10
CA GLN A 125 -31.91 15.69 -16.44
C GLN A 125 -32.85 15.00 -17.42
N SER A 126 -33.68 15.78 -18.09
CA SER A 126 -34.49 15.26 -19.19
C SER A 126 -33.55 14.74 -20.27
N ARG A 127 -33.54 13.42 -20.45
CA ARG A 127 -32.91 12.81 -21.61
C ARG A 127 -33.71 13.24 -22.83
N LYS A 128 -33.05 13.85 -23.82
CA LYS A 128 -33.64 13.98 -25.16
C LYS A 128 -33.74 12.56 -25.74
N ILE A 129 -34.91 11.95 -25.61
CA ILE A 129 -35.23 10.71 -26.29
C ILE A 129 -35.52 11.10 -27.74
N CYS A 130 -34.49 11.20 -28.59
CA CYS A 130 -34.70 11.01 -30.02
C CYS A 130 -34.90 9.50 -30.21
N GLY A 131 -36.01 9.12 -30.86
CA GLY A 131 -36.53 7.75 -30.88
C GLY A 131 -35.46 6.67 -30.91
N TYR A 132 -35.55 5.74 -29.96
CA TYR A 132 -34.67 4.57 -29.93
C TYR A 132 -34.89 3.77 -31.22
N SER A 133 -33.82 3.52 -31.97
CA SER A 133 -33.87 2.55 -33.08
C SER A 133 -34.18 1.17 -32.50
N LEU A 134 -35.17 0.47 -33.05
CA LEU A 134 -35.55 -0.89 -32.61
C LEU A 134 -34.36 -1.88 -32.66
N ASP A 135 -33.34 -1.60 -33.48
CA ASP A 135 -32.08 -2.36 -33.52
C ASP A 135 -31.23 -2.28 -32.24
N SER A 136 -31.45 -1.30 -31.35
CA SER A 136 -30.70 -1.20 -30.09
C SER A 136 -30.99 -2.35 -29.12
N PHE A 137 -32.10 -3.07 -29.32
CA PHE A 137 -32.53 -4.18 -28.47
C PHE A 137 -32.11 -5.56 -29.01
N LYS A 138 -31.42 -5.62 -30.15
CA LYS A 138 -31.17 -6.88 -30.89
C LYS A 138 -30.15 -7.82 -30.23
N ASN A 139 -29.32 -7.33 -29.31
CA ASN A 139 -28.24 -8.09 -28.65
C ASN A 139 -28.39 -8.14 -27.11
N GLN A 140 -29.62 -8.17 -26.60
CA GLN A 140 -29.86 -8.21 -25.14
C GLN A 140 -29.98 -9.62 -24.55
N TYR A 141 -29.87 -10.67 -25.35
CA TYR A 141 -29.89 -12.08 -24.92
C TYR A 141 -28.76 -12.88 -25.55
#